data_AF-A0A947UFV2-F1
#
_entry.id   AF-A0A947UFV2-F1
#
_cell.length_a   1.000
_cell.length_b   1.000
_cell.length_c   1.000
_cell.angle_alpha   90.00
_cell.angle_beta   90.00
_cell.angle_gamma   90.00
#
_symmetry.space_group_name_H-M   'P 1'
#
loop_
_entity.id
_entity.type
_entity.pdbx_description
1 polymer ?
#
loop_
_entity_poly.entity_id
_entity_poly.type
_entity_poly.pdbx_seq_one_letter_code
_entity_poly.pdbx_strand_id
1 'polypeptide(L)'
;MSEQPAGKRAGRVMLVLTWGAALLLATKFFGDWEDAQRNPNRTPESLHGSGYVEVHLASSRQGHYMAGGKINGEEVTFLLDTGATQVAVP
;
A
#
# COMPACT_ATOMS: atom_id res chain seq x y z
N MET A 1 22.41 49.99 -6.52
CA MET A 1 22.26 48.73 -5.76
C MET A 1 20.76 48.52 -5.58
N SER A 2 20.14 47.60 -6.31
CA SER A 2 18.68 47.41 -6.30
C SER A 2 18.27 46.65 -5.04
N GLU A 3 17.63 47.34 -4.10
CA GLU A 3 17.04 46.71 -2.91
C GLU A 3 15.92 45.75 -3.32
N GLN A 4 16.04 44.49 -2.90
CA GLN A 4 14.99 43.49 -3.03
C GLN A 4 13.86 43.89 -2.05
N PRO A 5 12.62 44.14 -2.51
CA PRO A 5 11.54 44.51 -1.61
C PRO A 5 11.33 43.43 -0.56
N ALA A 6 11.21 43.86 0.70
CA ALA A 6 10.94 43.00 1.84
C ALA A 6 9.74 42.11 1.53
N GLY A 7 9.93 40.78 1.62
CA GLY A 7 8.89 39.78 1.31
C GLY A 7 9.20 38.85 0.14
N LYS A 8 10.03 39.24 -0.85
CA LYS A 8 10.36 38.35 -1.99
C LYS A 8 11.09 37.07 -1.57
N ARG A 9 11.99 37.17 -0.58
CA ARG A 9 12.72 36.01 -0.04
C ARG A 9 11.80 35.09 0.79
N ALA A 10 10.94 35.68 1.63
CA ALA A 10 9.96 34.93 2.42
C ALA A 10 8.96 34.19 1.52
N GLY A 11 8.43 34.85 0.47
CA GLY A 11 7.54 34.22 -0.51
C GLY A 11 8.20 33.08 -1.26
N ARG A 12 9.48 33.20 -1.63
CA ARG A 12 10.24 32.10 -2.26
C ARG A 12 10.42 30.91 -1.33
N VAL A 13 10.73 31.14 -0.06
CA VAL A 13 10.85 30.07 0.95
C VAL A 13 9.50 29.39 1.16
N MET A 14 8.42 30.16 1.33
CA MET A 14 7.07 29.61 1.48
C MET A 14 6.66 28.78 0.26
N LEU A 15 6.96 29.24 -0.95
CA LEU A 15 6.68 28.49 -2.18
C LEU A 15 7.41 27.13 -2.20
N VAL A 16 8.69 27.11 -1.83
CA VAL A 16 9.48 25.87 -1.74
C VAL A 16 8.90 24.93 -0.68
N LEU A 17 8.54 25.46 0.50
CA LEU A 17 7.94 24.66 1.57
C LEU A 17 6.58 24.08 1.15
N THR A 18 5.72 24.87 0.50
CA THR A 18 4.43 24.41 0.01
C THR A 18 4.59 23.29 -1.01
N TRP A 19 5.46 23.46 -2.02
CA TRP A 19 5.69 22.39 -3.00
C TRP A 19 6.36 21.16 -2.38
N GLY A 20 7.29 21.35 -1.44
CA GLY A 20 7.90 20.25 -0.70
C GLY A 20 6.85 19.44 0.08
N ALA A 21 5.97 20.12 0.82
CA ALA A 21 4.88 19.50 1.54
C ALA A 21 3.87 18.81 0.59
N ALA A 22 3.51 19.46 -0.52
CA ALA A 22 2.61 18.90 -1.51
C ALA A 22 3.16 17.61 -2.14
N LEU A 23 4.45 17.60 -2.50
CA LEU A 23 5.11 16.41 -3.04
C LEU A 23 5.18 15.29 -2.00
N LEU A 24 5.53 15.60 -0.75
CA LEU A 24 5.56 14.61 0.34
C LEU A 24 4.19 13.97 0.54
N LEU A 25 3.13 14.78 0.57
CA LEU A 25 1.75 14.29 0.69
C LEU A 25 1.34 13.45 -0.52
N ALA A 26 1.67 13.89 -1.73
CA ALA A 26 1.39 13.15 -2.95
C ALA A 26 2.09 11.79 -2.96
N THR A 27 3.39 11.74 -2.63
CA THR A 27 4.15 10.48 -2.56
C THR A 27 3.52 9.52 -1.56
N LYS A 28 3.16 10.00 -0.36
CA LYS A 28 2.49 9.16 0.64
C LYS A 28 1.15 8.63 0.12
N PHE A 29 0.31 9.51 -0.43
CA PHE A 29 -1.01 9.15 -0.92
C PHE A 29 -0.93 8.11 -2.05
N PHE A 30 -0.09 8.35 -3.05
CA PHE A 30 0.06 7.42 -4.17
C PHE A 30 0.72 6.11 -3.78
N GLY A 31 1.64 6.12 -2.80
CA GLY A 31 2.19 4.90 -2.22
C GLY A 31 1.11 4.04 -1.56
N ASP A 32 0.35 4.63 -0.63
CA ASP A 32 -0.72 3.93 0.08
C ASP A 32 -1.78 3.38 -0.91
N TRP A 33 -2.10 4.14 -1.98
CA TRP A 33 -2.99 3.71 -3.06
C TRP A 33 -2.42 2.56 -3.89
N GLU A 34 -1.17 2.65 -4.32
CA GLU A 34 -0.54 1.60 -5.12
C GLU A 34 -0.46 0.29 -4.33
N ASP A 35 -0.06 0.37 -3.06
CA ASP A 35 0.00 -0.77 -2.17
C ASP A 35 -1.38 -1.46 -2.07
N ALA A 36 -2.48 -0.70 -2.08
CA ALA A 36 -3.83 -1.24 -1.95
C ALA A 36 -4.24 -1.98 -3.22
N GLN A 37 -3.77 -1.49 -4.36
CA GLN A 37 -3.98 -2.11 -5.67
C GLN A 37 -3.12 -3.36 -5.87
N ARG A 38 -1.94 -3.42 -5.23
CA ARG A 38 -1.08 -4.61 -5.24
C ARG A 38 -1.75 -5.73 -4.46
N ASN A 39 -2.12 -5.53 -3.20
CA ASN A 39 -2.83 -6.55 -2.40
C ASN A 39 -4.16 -6.00 -1.87
N PRO A 40 -5.29 -6.30 -2.52
CA PRO A 40 -6.61 -5.90 -2.03
C PRO A 40 -7.10 -6.74 -0.83
N ASN A 41 -6.46 -7.87 -0.53
CA ASN A 41 -6.86 -8.80 0.54
C ASN A 41 -5.87 -8.78 1.71
N ARG A 42 -5.53 -7.59 2.22
CA ARG A 42 -4.55 -7.44 3.32
C ARG A 42 -5.04 -8.06 4.63
N THR A 43 -6.35 -8.02 4.85
CA THR A 43 -7.03 -8.59 6.01
C THR A 43 -8.17 -9.47 5.50
N PRO A 44 -7.87 -10.68 4.98
CA PRO A 44 -8.89 -11.55 4.44
C PRO A 44 -9.83 -12.00 5.57
N GLU A 45 -11.13 -11.93 5.32
CA GLU A 45 -12.14 -12.45 6.23
C GLU A 45 -12.50 -13.89 5.87
N SER A 46 -12.81 -14.69 6.89
CA SER A 46 -13.23 -16.08 6.70
C SER A 46 -14.64 -16.30 7.22
N LEU A 47 -15.46 -16.96 6.41
CA LEU A 47 -16.78 -17.43 6.78
C LEU A 47 -16.69 -18.91 7.14
N HIS A 48 -17.27 -19.28 8.28
CA HIS A 48 -17.28 -20.65 8.76
C HIS A 48 -18.67 -21.24 8.57
N GLY A 49 -18.79 -22.21 7.67
CA GLY A 49 -20.01 -22.97 7.45
C GLY A 49 -19.97 -24.34 8.11
N SER A 50 -20.99 -25.16 7.87
CA SER A 50 -21.03 -26.55 8.35
C SER A 50 -20.03 -27.41 7.58
N GLY A 51 -18.82 -27.54 8.12
CA GLY A 51 -17.76 -28.41 7.57
C GLY A 51 -16.85 -27.75 6.52
N TYR A 52 -16.94 -26.42 6.34
CA TYR A 52 -16.05 -25.69 5.44
C TYR A 52 -15.68 -24.32 6.01
N VAL A 53 -14.53 -23.81 5.54
CA VAL A 53 -14.11 -22.43 5.74
C VAL A 53 -13.99 -21.80 4.36
N GLU A 54 -14.63 -20.66 4.17
CA GLU A 54 -14.63 -19.91 2.93
C GLU A 54 -13.87 -18.60 3.12
N VAL A 55 -12.97 -18.29 2.19
CA VAL A 55 -12.23 -17.03 2.16
C VAL A 55 -12.45 -16.39 0.81
N HIS A 56 -12.97 -15.17 0.80
CA HIS A 56 -13.19 -14.40 -0.43
C HIS A 56 -11.96 -13.55 -0.72
N LEU A 57 -11.37 -13.74 -1.89
CA LEU A 57 -10.21 -12.96 -2.34
C LEU A 57 -10.54 -12.22 -3.63
N ALA A 58 -10.29 -10.92 -3.64
CA ALA A 58 -10.26 -10.11 -4.84
C ALA A 58 -8.94 -10.30 -5.60
N SER A 59 -9.01 -10.32 -6.93
CA SER A 59 -7.80 -10.33 -7.75
C SER A 59 -7.12 -8.96 -7.70
N SER A 60 -5.79 -8.95 -7.62
CA SER A 60 -4.98 -7.73 -7.75
C SER A 60 -5.02 -7.19 -9.19
N ARG A 61 -4.47 -5.99 -9.42
CA ARG A 61 -4.32 -5.44 -10.79
C ARG A 61 -3.47 -6.31 -11.73
N GLN A 62 -2.66 -7.22 -11.18
CA GLN A 62 -1.80 -8.13 -11.94
C GLN A 62 -2.51 -9.45 -12.27
N GLY A 63 -3.74 -9.66 -11.78
CA GLY A 63 -4.49 -10.90 -11.97
C GLY A 63 -4.22 -11.97 -10.92
N HIS A 64 -3.28 -11.74 -10.00
CA HIS A 64 -2.94 -12.67 -8.93
C HIS A 64 -3.82 -12.46 -7.68
N TYR A 65 -4.05 -13.54 -6.95
CA TYR A 65 -4.74 -13.53 -5.65
C TYR A 65 -3.70 -13.60 -4.53
N MET A 66 -3.44 -12.46 -3.91
CA MET A 66 -2.58 -12.38 -2.72
C MET A 66 -3.43 -12.23 -1.47
N ALA A 67 -2.95 -12.73 -0.34
CA ALA A 67 -3.63 -12.65 0.95
C ALA A 67 -2.63 -12.29 2.05
N GLY A 68 -2.98 -11.32 2.90
CA GLY A 68 -2.21 -11.04 4.11
C GLY A 68 -2.49 -12.09 5.19
N GLY A 69 -1.48 -12.45 5.97
CA GLY A 69 -1.64 -13.34 7.11
C GLY A 69 -0.37 -13.44 7.95
N LYS A 70 -0.30 -14.48 8.79
CA LYS A 70 0.85 -14.70 9.68
C LYS A 70 1.31 -16.14 9.66
N ILE A 71 2.62 -16.37 9.69
CA ILE A 71 3.25 -17.66 9.97
C ILE A 71 4.01 -17.50 11.28
N ASN A 72 3.71 -18.33 12.28
CA ASN A 72 4.34 -18.25 13.61
C ASN A 72 4.33 -16.84 14.25
N GLY A 73 3.32 -16.03 13.92
CA GLY A 73 3.17 -14.65 14.41
C GLY A 73 3.85 -13.58 13.55
N GLU A 74 4.66 -13.96 12.58
CA GLU A 74 5.32 -13.04 11.63
C GLU A 74 4.42 -12.74 10.44
N GLU A 75 4.35 -11.47 10.04
CA GLU A 75 3.52 -11.02 8.92
C GLU A 75 4.08 -11.49 7.58
N VAL A 76 3.22 -12.13 6.78
CA VAL A 76 3.57 -12.59 5.43
C VAL A 76 2.46 -12.25 4.45
N THR A 77 2.83 -12.05 3.19
CA THR A 77 1.87 -11.99 2.08
C THR A 77 1.95 -13.28 1.29
N PHE A 78 0.85 -14.03 1.28
CA PHE A 78 0.70 -15.26 0.54
C PHE A 78 0.29 -14.99 -0.89
N LEU A 79 0.76 -15.82 -1.82
CA LEU A 79 0.21 -15.97 -3.16
C LEU A 79 -0.58 -17.28 -3.21
N LEU A 80 -1.83 -17.23 -3.70
CA LEU A 80 -2.63 -18.42 -3.91
C LEU A 80 -2.21 -19.12 -5.22
N ASP A 81 -1.63 -20.31 -5.09
CA ASP A 81 -1.27 -21.18 -6.21
C ASP A 81 -1.96 -22.55 -6.05
N THR A 82 -3.03 -22.76 -6.81
CA THR A 82 -3.78 -24.02 -6.80
C THR A 82 -3.04 -25.17 -7.49
N GLY A 83 -1.95 -24.88 -8.21
CA GLY A 83 -1.08 -25.87 -8.84
C GLY A 83 -0.04 -26.46 -7.89
N ALA A 84 0.12 -25.89 -6.70
CA ALA A 84 1.09 -26.31 -5.70
C ALA A 84 0.43 -27.07 -4.54
N THR A 85 1.18 -27.99 -3.92
CA THR A 85 0.77 -28.73 -2.71
C THR A 85 1.62 -28.38 -1.49
N GLN A 86 2.65 -27.54 -1.66
CA GLN A 86 3.56 -27.11 -0.59
C GLN A 86 3.49 -25.60 -0.39
N VAL A 87 3.77 -25.18 0.84
CA VAL A 87 3.96 -23.77 1.18
C VAL A 87 5.46 -23.48 1.16
N ALA A 88 5.88 -22.50 0.37
CA ALA A 88 7.25 -22.02 0.33
C ALA A 88 7.37 -20.67 1.06
N VAL A 89 8.36 -20.56 1.94
CA VAL A 89 8.74 -19.32 2.64
C VAL A 89 10.25 -19.10 2.45
N PRO A 90 10.71 -17.84 2.33
CA PRO A 90 12.14 -17.53 2.22
C PRO A 90 12.93 -17.86 3.49
#